data_AF-A0A0C9XE50-F1
#
_entry.id   AF-A0A0C9XE50-F1
#
_cell.length_a   1.000
_cell.length_b   1.000
_cell.length_c   1.000
_cell.angle_alpha   90.00
_cell.angle_beta   90.00
_cell.angle_gamma   90.00
#
_symmetry.space_group_name_H-M   'P 1'
#
loop_
_entity.id
_entity.type
_entity.pdbx_description
1 polymer ?
#
loop_
_entity_poly.entity_id
_entity_poly.type
_entity_poly.pdbx_seq_one_letter_code
_entity_poly.pdbx_strand_id
1 'polypeptide(L)'
;MARTKQTAGRTTSGYAKPAQLSGRKRRRSSSTEILTPRSSSPLSSCPPSPELQLTTISKESNTFCYLCHDGGRTFVCSNSACPRIVCDVCIDIPESIATQLGNQEISFKCPACHEKEEHAAHAKPMPYFVGLVRYSMLLLMHVKAFTQIVQGKSVPACSTPTFVKGICERASKSQVRGGPILILHFVCMGLNTRGGIPRLLNAALEEYYTEATLRYLEVIFDFGTRHKLRHWQAEAQRLASTIGEDTFQQKIFFISVHSEVTRGDLFAGKDEGGDDVAVLPKEVSV
;
A
#
# COMPACT_ATOMS: atom_id res chain seq x y z
N MET A 1 -24.97 50.73 -3.85
CA MET A 1 -24.37 49.38 -4.06
C MET A 1 -23.14 49.28 -3.18
N ALA A 2 -23.22 48.54 -2.07
CA ALA A 2 -22.14 48.42 -1.09
C ALA A 2 -21.23 47.23 -1.44
N ARG A 3 -19.93 47.49 -1.53
CA ARG A 3 -18.90 46.51 -1.91
C ARG A 3 -18.25 45.97 -0.64
N THR A 4 -18.61 44.75 -0.24
CA THR A 4 -18.03 44.06 0.92
C THR A 4 -16.63 43.55 0.56
N LYS A 5 -15.60 44.01 1.28
CA LYS A 5 -14.25 43.44 1.23
C LYS A 5 -14.23 42.15 2.07
N GLN A 6 -13.89 41.02 1.43
CA GLN A 6 -13.54 39.79 2.14
C GLN A 6 -12.08 39.86 2.58
N THR A 7 -11.82 39.70 3.87
CA THR A 7 -10.49 39.47 4.44
C THR A 7 -10.21 37.97 4.49
N ALA A 8 -9.06 37.56 3.95
CA ALA A 8 -8.60 36.18 4.00
C ALA A 8 -8.28 35.76 5.45
N GLY A 9 -8.85 34.63 5.87
CA GLY A 9 -8.58 34.04 7.18
C GLY A 9 -7.13 33.55 7.27
N ARG A 10 -6.41 34.00 8.30
CA ARG A 10 -5.10 33.48 8.67
C ARG A 10 -5.23 32.02 9.12
N THR A 11 -4.70 31.09 8.33
CA THR A 11 -4.44 29.72 8.78
C THR A 11 -3.11 29.67 9.52
N THR A 12 -3.14 29.38 10.82
CA THR A 12 -1.95 29.10 11.62
C THR A 12 -1.50 27.65 11.40
N SER A 13 -0.74 27.40 10.33
CA SER A 13 0.04 26.16 10.22
C SER A 13 1.34 26.35 11.01
N GLY A 14 1.31 25.99 12.30
CA GLY A 14 2.52 25.90 13.10
C GLY A 14 3.42 24.79 12.56
N TYR A 15 4.70 25.09 12.35
CA TYR A 15 5.72 24.10 12.04
C TYR A 15 5.84 23.14 13.24
N ALA A 16 5.50 21.86 13.05
CA ALA A 16 5.81 20.82 14.00
C ALA A 16 7.34 20.62 14.03
N LYS A 17 7.94 20.73 15.22
CA LYS A 17 9.36 20.41 15.41
C LYS A 17 9.59 18.91 15.18
N PRO A 18 10.63 18.49 14.44
CA PRO A 18 10.98 17.08 14.32
C PRO A 18 11.26 16.47 15.69
N ALA A 19 10.67 15.30 15.95
CA ALA A 19 10.97 14.53 17.15
C ALA A 19 12.45 14.09 17.11
N GLN A 20 13.23 14.51 18.11
CA GLN A 20 14.57 13.96 18.32
C GLN A 20 14.43 12.53 18.85
N LEU A 21 14.70 11.55 17.99
CA LEU A 21 14.88 10.17 18.40
C LEU A 21 16.21 10.06 19.14
N SER A 22 16.13 9.82 20.45
CA SER A 22 17.28 9.52 21.31
C SER A 22 17.87 8.16 20.90
N GLY A 23 18.93 8.21 20.10
CA GLY A 23 19.67 7.03 19.66
C GLY A 23 20.25 6.26 20.84
N ARG A 24 19.70 5.08 21.11
CA ARG A 24 20.28 4.11 22.03
C ARG A 24 21.51 3.48 21.37
N LYS A 25 22.71 3.87 21.81
CA LYS A 25 23.99 3.28 21.39
C LYS A 25 23.97 1.76 21.66
N ARG A 26 23.91 0.96 20.60
CA ARG A 26 24.16 -0.49 20.68
C ARG A 26 25.66 -0.72 20.68
N ARG A 27 26.19 -1.29 21.78
CA ARG A 27 27.59 -1.69 21.91
C ARG A 27 27.92 -2.71 20.82
N ARG A 28 28.99 -2.43 20.09
CA ARG A 28 29.59 -3.31 19.07
C ARG A 28 30.57 -4.23 19.79
N SER A 29 30.21 -5.50 19.98
CA SER A 29 31.14 -6.54 20.41
C SER A 29 31.82 -7.12 19.18
N SER A 30 33.14 -6.94 19.13
CA SER A 30 34.03 -7.59 18.16
C SER A 30 34.24 -9.03 18.60
N SER A 31 33.98 -9.99 17.71
CA SER A 31 34.50 -11.35 17.86
C SER A 31 34.81 -11.90 16.48
N THR A 32 36.11 -12.10 16.28
CA THR A 32 36.74 -12.79 15.16
C THR A 32 36.72 -14.26 15.49
N GLU A 33 36.00 -15.12 14.76
CA GLU A 33 36.26 -16.56 14.80
C GLU A 33 36.05 -17.22 13.44
N ILE A 34 36.83 -18.28 13.30
CA ILE A 34 37.34 -18.95 12.11
C ILE A 34 36.34 -19.98 11.58
N LEU A 35 36.35 -20.17 10.25
CA LEU A 35 35.58 -21.16 9.49
C LEU A 35 35.90 -22.61 9.90
N THR A 36 34.88 -23.47 10.04
CA THR A 36 34.85 -24.91 9.64
C THR A 36 33.43 -25.51 9.83
N PRO A 37 33.11 -26.67 9.20
CA PRO A 37 31.80 -26.86 8.56
C PRO A 37 30.72 -27.66 9.33
N ARG A 38 29.48 -27.39 8.87
CA ARG A 38 28.18 -28.07 8.99
C ARG A 38 28.14 -29.47 9.64
N SER A 39 27.27 -29.58 10.64
CA SER A 39 26.53 -30.80 11.00
C SER A 39 25.03 -30.47 11.06
N SER A 40 24.23 -31.25 10.34
CA SER A 40 22.79 -31.11 10.14
C SER A 40 22.00 -32.06 11.04
N SER A 41 20.98 -31.55 11.73
CA SER A 41 19.98 -32.30 12.51
C SER A 41 18.76 -31.41 12.81
N PRO A 42 17.57 -31.96 13.09
CA PRO A 42 16.41 -31.79 12.22
C PRO A 42 15.40 -30.74 12.68
N LEU A 43 14.57 -30.40 11.69
CA LEU A 43 13.43 -29.48 11.64
C LEU A 43 12.50 -29.55 12.87
N SER A 44 12.34 -28.40 13.52
CA SER A 44 11.18 -28.10 14.37
C SER A 44 10.05 -27.62 13.46
N SER A 45 8.98 -28.41 13.36
CA SER A 45 7.80 -28.10 12.55
C SER A 45 6.93 -27.05 13.24
N CYS A 46 6.82 -25.86 12.65
CA CYS A 46 5.73 -24.93 12.96
C CYS A 46 4.39 -25.53 12.49
N PRO A 47 3.28 -25.32 13.22
CA PRO A 47 1.96 -25.74 12.77
C PRO A 47 1.56 -24.98 11.50
N PRO A 48 0.87 -25.62 10.54
CA PRO A 48 0.38 -24.95 9.35
C PRO A 48 -0.70 -23.94 9.72
N SER A 49 -0.57 -22.71 9.20
CA SER A 49 -1.63 -21.71 9.25
C SER A 49 -2.90 -22.26 8.56
N PRO A 50 -4.10 -21.98 9.09
CA PRO A 50 -5.33 -22.50 8.52
C PRO A 50 -5.53 -21.96 7.10
N GLU A 51 -5.71 -22.90 6.17
CA GLU A 51 -5.94 -22.66 4.76
C GLU A 51 -7.27 -21.92 4.59
N LEU A 52 -7.18 -20.64 4.23
CA LEU A 52 -8.33 -19.78 3.97
C LEU A 52 -9.04 -20.27 2.70
N GLN A 53 -10.29 -20.70 2.85
CA GLN A 53 -11.13 -21.08 1.72
C GLN A 53 -11.36 -19.89 0.79
N LEU A 54 -10.86 -20.02 -0.43
CA LEU A 54 -10.97 -19.05 -1.51
C LEU A 54 -12.36 -19.15 -2.14
N THR A 55 -13.33 -18.41 -1.61
CA THR A 55 -14.63 -18.24 -2.29
C THR A 55 -14.46 -17.31 -3.48
N THR A 56 -14.72 -17.84 -4.68
CA THR A 56 -14.87 -17.12 -5.95
C THR A 56 -15.87 -15.96 -5.83
N ILE A 57 -15.35 -14.74 -5.65
CA ILE A 57 -16.10 -13.50 -5.84
C ILE A 57 -15.35 -12.66 -6.88
N SER A 58 -16.00 -12.44 -8.01
CA SER A 58 -15.55 -11.64 -9.13
C SER A 58 -15.48 -10.14 -8.78
N LYS A 59 -14.33 -9.72 -8.26
CA LYS A 59 -13.70 -8.39 -8.33
C LYS A 59 -12.53 -8.46 -7.37
N GLU A 60 -11.34 -8.07 -7.79
CA GLU A 60 -10.13 -8.09 -6.97
C GLU A 60 -10.35 -7.30 -5.68
N SER A 61 -10.73 -7.97 -4.60
CA SER A 61 -10.64 -7.42 -3.27
C SER A 61 -9.16 -7.27 -2.94
N ASN A 62 -8.83 -6.22 -2.21
CA ASN A 62 -7.49 -6.08 -1.64
C ASN A 62 -7.16 -7.28 -0.76
N THR A 63 -5.89 -7.60 -0.54
CA THR A 63 -5.50 -8.74 0.31
C THR A 63 -5.32 -8.34 1.78
N PHE A 64 -4.98 -7.07 2.03
CA PHE A 64 -4.65 -6.56 3.35
C PHE A 64 -5.77 -5.70 3.95
N CYS A 65 -5.84 -5.72 5.28
CA CYS A 65 -6.73 -4.85 6.04
C CYS A 65 -6.37 -3.39 5.80
N TYR A 66 -7.32 -2.56 5.36
CA TYR A 66 -7.00 -1.16 5.07
C TYR A 66 -6.79 -0.29 6.32
N LEU A 67 -7.12 -0.81 7.52
CA LEU A 67 -6.98 -0.09 8.78
C LEU A 67 -5.58 -0.25 9.40
N CYS A 68 -4.98 -1.45 9.33
CA CYS A 68 -3.66 -1.75 9.88
C CYS A 68 -2.59 -2.10 8.84
N HIS A 69 -2.96 -2.23 7.57
CA HIS A 69 -2.09 -2.66 6.44
C HIS A 69 -1.50 -4.07 6.54
N ASP A 70 -1.90 -4.81 7.57
CA ASP A 70 -1.53 -6.20 7.78
C ASP A 70 -2.78 -7.08 7.55
N GLY A 71 -2.85 -8.21 8.23
CA GLY A 71 -3.94 -9.17 8.13
C GLY A 71 -4.45 -9.64 9.50
N GLY A 72 -4.80 -10.91 9.52
CA GLY A 72 -5.68 -11.54 10.50
C GLY A 72 -6.76 -12.32 9.76
N ARG A 73 -7.88 -12.62 10.41
CA ARG A 73 -9.06 -13.09 9.69
C ARG A 73 -9.72 -11.91 9.02
N THR A 74 -9.78 -11.93 7.69
CA THR A 74 -10.19 -10.79 6.88
C THR A 74 -11.64 -10.88 6.41
N PHE A 75 -12.29 -9.72 6.29
CA PHE A 75 -13.68 -9.58 5.86
C PHE A 75 -13.77 -8.59 4.69
N VAL A 76 -14.32 -9.07 3.58
CA VAL A 76 -14.51 -8.29 2.36
C VAL A 76 -15.78 -7.47 2.46
N CYS A 77 -15.70 -6.18 2.13
CA CYS A 77 -16.88 -5.33 2.05
C CYS A 77 -17.86 -5.86 0.98
N SER A 78 -19.11 -6.10 1.34
CA SER A 78 -20.17 -6.58 0.44
C SER A 78 -20.61 -5.55 -0.61
N ASN A 79 -20.18 -4.29 -0.49
CA ASN A 79 -20.39 -3.32 -1.56
C ASN A 79 -19.49 -3.68 -2.75
N SER A 80 -20.11 -4.05 -3.88
CA SER A 80 -19.43 -4.51 -5.10
C SER A 80 -18.50 -3.47 -5.74
N ALA A 81 -18.60 -2.19 -5.38
CA ALA A 81 -17.68 -1.14 -5.83
C ALA A 81 -16.52 -0.88 -4.84
N CYS A 82 -16.49 -1.58 -3.71
CA CYS A 82 -15.51 -1.37 -2.66
C CYS A 82 -14.53 -2.55 -2.56
N PRO A 83 -13.24 -2.37 -2.92
CA PRO A 83 -12.25 -3.44 -2.81
C PRO A 83 -11.71 -3.62 -1.38
N ARG A 84 -12.22 -2.89 -0.38
CA ARG A 84 -11.62 -2.86 0.96
C ARG A 84 -11.88 -4.13 1.74
N ILE A 85 -10.85 -4.54 2.46
CA ILE A 85 -10.87 -5.61 3.46
C ILE A 85 -10.60 -5.02 4.84
N VAL A 86 -11.23 -5.60 5.86
CA VAL A 86 -10.94 -5.30 7.28
C VAL A 86 -10.66 -6.59 8.02
N CYS A 87 -9.70 -6.63 8.95
CA CYS A 87 -9.43 -7.81 9.77
C CYS A 87 -10.12 -7.77 11.15
N ASP A 88 -10.29 -8.95 11.76
CA ASP A 88 -10.82 -9.18 13.11
C ASP A 88 -9.99 -8.52 14.23
N VAL A 89 -8.72 -8.25 13.98
CA VAL A 89 -7.88 -7.47 14.92
C VAL A 89 -8.35 -6.02 14.99
N CYS A 90 -8.80 -5.45 13.87
CA CYS A 90 -9.20 -4.05 13.80
C CYS A 90 -10.68 -3.82 14.10
N ILE A 91 -11.55 -4.82 13.94
CA ILE A 91 -12.98 -4.71 14.22
C ILE A 91 -13.50 -5.89 15.03
N ASP A 92 -14.36 -5.57 16.00
CA ASP A 92 -15.07 -6.61 16.75
C ASP A 92 -16.21 -7.22 15.94
N ILE A 93 -16.01 -8.47 15.53
CA ILE A 93 -17.08 -9.27 14.94
C ILE A 93 -17.56 -10.28 15.99
N PRO A 94 -18.83 -10.16 16.45
CA PRO A 94 -19.43 -11.17 17.31
C PRO A 94 -19.36 -12.55 16.66
N GLU A 95 -19.01 -13.57 17.44
CA GLU A 95 -18.78 -14.94 16.95
C GLU A 95 -20.01 -15.53 16.23
N SER A 96 -21.21 -15.15 16.66
CA SER A 96 -22.48 -15.49 16.01
C SER A 96 -22.59 -14.97 14.57
N ILE A 97 -21.96 -13.85 14.27
CA ILE A 97 -21.89 -13.27 12.92
C ILE A 97 -20.70 -13.83 12.16
N ALA A 98 -19.55 -13.98 12.82
CA ALA A 98 -18.32 -14.48 12.21
C ALA A 98 -18.52 -15.85 11.54
N THR A 99 -19.31 -16.72 12.16
CA THR A 99 -19.66 -18.06 11.64
C THR A 99 -20.65 -18.03 10.47
N GLN A 100 -21.34 -16.91 10.27
CA GLN A 100 -22.36 -16.73 9.22
C GLN A 100 -21.87 -15.83 8.07
N LEU A 101 -20.72 -15.16 8.23
CA LEU A 101 -20.11 -14.33 7.19
C LEU A 101 -19.66 -15.19 6.01
N GLY A 102 -20.14 -14.84 4.81
CA GLY A 102 -19.95 -15.64 3.60
C GLY A 102 -21.23 -16.35 3.15
N ASN A 103 -22.22 -16.52 4.04
CA ASN A 103 -23.57 -16.91 3.64
C ASN A 103 -24.25 -15.72 2.95
N GLN A 104 -25.01 -15.97 1.88
CA GLN A 104 -25.69 -14.93 1.08
C GLN A 104 -26.64 -14.03 1.90
N GLU A 105 -26.95 -14.41 3.13
CA GLU A 105 -27.87 -13.70 3.99
C GLU A 105 -27.26 -12.50 4.70
N ILE A 106 -25.95 -12.51 5.03
CA ILE A 106 -25.31 -11.43 5.78
C ILE A 106 -24.37 -10.62 4.89
N SER A 107 -24.63 -9.32 4.79
CA SER A 107 -23.75 -8.36 4.14
C SER A 107 -22.96 -7.53 5.15
N PHE A 108 -21.65 -7.49 4.98
CA PHE A 108 -20.74 -6.62 5.73
C PHE A 108 -20.46 -5.33 4.95
N LYS A 109 -20.49 -4.18 5.61
CA LYS A 109 -20.18 -2.88 5.02
C LYS A 109 -19.04 -2.23 5.79
N CYS A 110 -17.85 -2.13 5.19
CA CYS A 110 -16.66 -1.59 5.85
C CYS A 110 -16.82 -0.13 6.35
N PRO A 111 -15.99 0.34 7.30
CA PRO A 111 -16.09 1.68 7.87
C PRO A 111 -16.02 2.81 6.84
N ALA A 112 -15.21 2.66 5.79
CA ALA A 112 -15.11 3.64 4.72
C ALA A 112 -16.40 3.77 3.89
N CYS A 113 -17.08 2.65 3.61
CA CYS A 113 -18.37 2.68 2.91
C CYS A 113 -19.48 3.25 3.79
N HIS A 114 -19.47 2.90 5.07
CA HIS A 114 -20.38 3.46 6.05
C HIS A 114 -20.26 4.98 6.12
N GLU A 115 -19.05 5.50 6.35
CA GLU A 115 -18.82 6.94 6.41
C GLU A 115 -19.25 7.64 5.12
N LYS A 116 -18.96 7.05 3.96
CA LYS A 116 -19.37 7.60 2.65
C LYS A 116 -20.89 7.73 2.54
N GLU A 117 -21.64 6.73 3.00
CA GLU A 117 -23.10 6.76 2.96
C GLU A 117 -23.68 7.77 3.94
N GLU A 118 -23.12 7.88 5.14
CA GLU A 118 -23.53 8.89 6.12
C GLU A 118 -23.33 10.31 5.60
N HIS A 119 -22.16 10.58 4.99
CA HIS A 119 -21.88 11.86 4.35
C HIS A 119 -22.88 12.15 3.22
N ALA A 120 -23.19 11.15 2.40
CA ALA A 120 -24.15 11.29 1.31
C ALA A 120 -25.59 11.54 1.82
N ALA A 121 -25.94 10.98 2.98
CA ALA A 121 -27.23 11.20 3.62
C ALA A 121 -27.33 12.56 4.35
N HIS A 122 -26.25 13.37 4.36
CA HIS A 122 -26.13 14.57 5.19
C HIS A 122 -26.47 14.31 6.66
N ALA A 123 -26.24 13.09 7.12
CA ALA A 123 -26.49 12.71 8.50
C ALA A 123 -25.39 13.29 9.41
N LYS A 124 -25.73 13.51 10.68
CA LYS A 124 -24.69 13.74 11.70
C LYS A 124 -23.77 12.51 11.72
N PRO A 125 -22.43 12.67 11.91
CA PRO A 125 -21.53 11.55 12.04
C PRO A 125 -22.03 10.65 13.17
N MET A 126 -22.46 9.43 12.84
CA MET A 126 -22.87 8.47 13.84
C MET A 126 -21.73 7.48 14.03
N PRO A 127 -21.50 7.00 15.26
CA PRO A 127 -20.53 5.93 15.44
C PRO A 127 -20.95 4.73 14.61
N TYR A 128 -19.98 3.90 14.22
CA TYR A 128 -20.18 2.70 13.42
C TYR A 128 -21.02 1.67 14.19
N PHE A 129 -22.32 1.93 14.29
CA PHE A 129 -23.26 1.24 15.16
C PHE A 129 -23.98 0.12 14.39
N VAL A 130 -24.22 -1.00 15.06
CA VAL A 130 -25.02 -2.11 14.55
C VAL A 130 -26.17 -2.38 15.54
N GLY A 131 -27.26 -1.58 15.44
CA GLY A 131 -28.51 -1.69 16.23
C GLY A 131 -28.38 -1.29 17.71
N LEU A 132 -29.37 -0.77 18.46
CA LEU A 132 -30.83 -0.67 18.35
C LEU A 132 -31.24 0.59 19.16
N VAL A 133 -32.03 1.52 18.62
CA VAL A 133 -32.68 2.56 19.46
C VAL A 133 -34.18 2.58 19.19
N ARG A 134 -34.94 1.99 20.12
CA ARG A 134 -36.34 2.34 20.33
C ARG A 134 -36.36 3.62 21.16
N TYR A 135 -36.39 4.79 20.52
CA TYR A 135 -36.99 5.99 21.11
C TYR A 135 -37.44 6.93 19.99
N SER A 136 -38.75 7.18 19.97
CA SER A 136 -39.44 8.39 19.51
C SER A 136 -38.86 9.13 18.29
N MET A 137 -39.46 8.88 17.12
CA MET A 137 -39.78 9.91 16.12
C MET A 137 -38.66 10.89 15.70
N LEU A 138 -37.45 10.37 15.47
CA LEU A 138 -36.48 11.00 14.57
C LEU A 138 -35.83 9.89 13.72
N LEU A 139 -36.01 10.00 12.40
CA LEU A 139 -35.57 9.05 11.40
C LEU A 139 -34.03 9.10 11.27
N LEU A 140 -33.31 8.63 12.28
CA LEU A 140 -31.86 8.46 12.25
C LEU A 140 -31.54 7.27 11.36
N MET A 141 -31.04 7.55 10.16
CA MET A 141 -30.42 6.55 9.29
C MET A 141 -29.21 5.95 10.00
N HIS A 142 -29.42 4.85 10.71
CA HIS A 142 -28.35 4.02 11.24
C HIS A 142 -27.80 3.18 10.09
N VAL A 143 -26.66 3.57 9.54
CA VAL A 143 -25.91 2.68 8.65
C VAL A 143 -25.36 1.56 9.55
N LYS A 144 -25.64 0.31 9.21
CA LYS A 144 -25.28 -0.86 10.02
C LYS A 144 -24.12 -1.60 9.36
N ALA A 145 -23.09 -1.91 10.14
CA ALA A 145 -21.92 -2.65 9.64
C ALA A 145 -22.28 -4.05 9.13
N PHE A 146 -23.22 -4.72 9.78
CA PHE A 146 -23.75 -6.03 9.37
C PHE A 146 -25.26 -5.94 9.16
N THR A 147 -25.73 -6.28 7.97
CA THR A 147 -27.16 -6.38 7.68
C THR A 147 -27.52 -7.74 7.14
N GLN A 148 -28.69 -8.24 7.52
CA GLN A 148 -29.29 -9.43 6.97
C GLN A 148 -30.54 -9.06 6.17
N ILE A 149 -30.83 -9.81 5.11
CA ILE A 149 -32.11 -9.67 4.39
C ILE A 149 -33.14 -10.61 5.04
N VAL A 150 -34.14 -10.04 5.69
CA VAL A 150 -35.28 -10.79 6.26
C VAL A 150 -36.54 -10.32 5.55
N GLN A 151 -37.22 -11.24 4.85
CA GLN A 151 -38.44 -10.93 4.06
C GLN A 151 -38.26 -9.76 3.07
N GLY A 152 -37.11 -9.71 2.39
CA GLY A 152 -36.78 -8.66 1.42
C GLY A 152 -36.39 -7.30 2.04
N LYS A 153 -36.33 -7.19 3.37
CA LYS A 153 -35.91 -5.97 4.08
C LYS A 153 -34.54 -6.16 4.70
N SER A 154 -33.67 -5.16 4.54
CA SER A 154 -32.37 -5.11 5.20
C SER A 154 -32.56 -4.74 6.68
N VAL A 155 -32.23 -5.67 7.58
CA VAL A 155 -32.30 -5.52 9.04
C VAL A 155 -30.90 -5.68 9.64
N PRO A 156 -30.60 -5.13 10.84
CA PRO A 156 -29.31 -5.37 11.46
C PRO A 156 -29.15 -6.86 11.78
N ALA A 157 -28.01 -7.44 11.39
CA ALA A 157 -27.72 -8.85 11.71
C ALA A 157 -27.30 -9.03 13.17
N CYS A 158 -26.78 -7.97 13.82
CA CYS A 158 -26.36 -8.00 15.21
C CYS A 158 -27.13 -6.97 16.06
N SER A 159 -27.32 -7.29 17.34
CA SER A 159 -27.91 -6.40 18.35
C SER A 159 -26.87 -5.54 19.07
N THR A 160 -25.58 -5.91 19.01
CA THR A 160 -24.47 -5.17 19.63
C THR A 160 -23.65 -4.42 18.58
N PRO A 161 -23.26 -3.17 18.84
CA PRO A 161 -22.39 -2.43 17.94
C PRO A 161 -21.00 -3.04 17.81
N THR A 162 -20.45 -2.93 16.61
CA THR A 162 -19.06 -3.28 16.30
C THR A 162 -18.18 -2.06 16.50
N PHE A 163 -17.12 -2.20 17.29
CA PHE A 163 -16.15 -1.14 17.49
C PHE A 163 -14.93 -1.36 16.61
N VAL A 164 -14.38 -0.27 16.09
CA VAL A 164 -13.03 -0.26 15.53
C VAL A 164 -12.06 -0.19 16.72
N LYS A 165 -11.32 -1.26 16.95
CA LYS A 165 -10.40 -1.42 18.11
C LYS A 165 -9.04 -0.78 17.87
N GLY A 166 -8.59 -0.73 16.61
CA GLY A 166 -7.26 -0.29 16.24
C GLY A 166 -7.12 1.22 16.08
N ILE A 167 -5.87 1.69 16.12
CA ILE A 167 -5.53 3.01 15.60
C ILE A 167 -5.71 2.93 14.09
N CYS A 168 -6.65 3.71 13.54
CA CYS A 168 -6.73 3.90 12.11
C CYS A 168 -5.47 4.64 11.65
N GLU A 169 -4.50 3.93 11.09
CA GLU A 169 -3.23 4.52 10.64
C GLU A 169 -3.41 5.50 9.47
N ARG A 170 -4.59 5.48 8.83
CA ARG A 170 -4.88 6.24 7.61
C ARG A 170 -6.28 6.82 7.62
N ALA A 171 -6.47 7.77 6.71
CA ALA A 171 -7.79 8.28 6.36
C ALA A 171 -8.69 7.13 5.88
N SER A 172 -9.99 7.21 6.19
CA SER A 172 -11.01 6.24 5.76
C SER A 172 -11.07 6.02 4.26
N LYS A 173 -10.68 7.03 3.47
CA LYS A 173 -10.63 6.97 2.01
C LYS A 173 -9.44 6.19 1.47
N SER A 174 -8.45 5.87 2.30
CA SER A 174 -7.28 5.07 1.90
C SER A 174 -7.68 3.67 1.42
N GLN A 175 -6.78 3.08 0.65
CA GLN A 175 -6.85 1.70 0.19
C GLN A 175 -5.43 1.12 0.22
N VAL A 176 -5.32 -0.13 0.64
CA VAL A 176 -4.08 -0.90 0.54
C VAL A 176 -4.22 -1.80 -0.67
N ARG A 177 -3.41 -1.57 -1.70
CA ARG A 177 -3.37 -2.45 -2.86
C ARG A 177 -2.33 -3.53 -2.59
N GLY A 178 -2.77 -4.78 -2.62
CA GLY A 178 -1.91 -5.95 -2.41
C GLY A 178 -1.66 -6.76 -3.67
N GLY A 179 -1.93 -6.19 -4.84
CA GLY A 179 -1.67 -6.84 -6.12
C GLY A 179 -0.16 -6.89 -6.46
N PRO A 180 0.23 -7.67 -7.49
CA PRO A 180 1.63 -7.84 -7.83
C PRO A 180 2.36 -6.52 -8.13
N ILE A 181 3.57 -6.38 -7.56
CA ILE A 181 4.41 -5.19 -7.62
C ILE A 181 5.68 -5.48 -8.42
N LEU A 182 5.97 -4.59 -9.38
CA LEU A 182 7.26 -4.49 -10.03
C LEU A 182 7.98 -3.22 -9.55
N ILE A 183 9.19 -3.39 -9.05
CA ILE A 183 10.12 -2.31 -8.75
C ILE A 183 11.22 -2.32 -9.81
N LEU A 184 11.25 -1.28 -10.64
CA LEU A 184 12.30 -1.06 -11.64
C LEU A 184 13.23 0.05 -11.16
N HIS A 185 14.50 -0.29 -10.99
CA HIS A 185 15.53 0.64 -10.58
C HIS A 185 16.54 0.84 -11.70
N PHE A 186 16.45 1.97 -12.39
CA PHE A 186 17.43 2.42 -13.37
C PHE A 186 18.60 3.08 -12.66
N VAL A 187 19.80 2.58 -12.90
CA VAL A 187 21.01 2.99 -12.21
C VAL A 187 22.00 3.50 -13.22
N CYS A 188 22.40 4.76 -13.10
CA CYS A 188 23.47 5.25 -13.94
C CYS A 188 24.79 4.53 -13.62
N MET A 189 25.53 4.16 -14.67
CA MET A 189 26.80 3.44 -14.53
C MET A 189 27.75 4.17 -13.57
N GLY A 190 28.40 3.41 -12.70
CA GLY A 190 29.35 3.95 -11.70
C GLY A 190 28.72 4.33 -10.36
N LEU A 191 27.39 4.30 -10.23
CA LEU A 191 26.73 4.51 -8.93
C LEU A 191 26.74 3.26 -8.06
N ASN A 192 27.07 3.46 -6.78
CA ASN A 192 26.87 2.45 -5.75
C ASN A 192 25.44 2.53 -5.21
N THR A 193 24.64 1.50 -5.46
CA THR A 193 23.23 1.40 -5.05
C THR A 193 23.04 0.66 -3.73
N ARG A 194 24.11 0.21 -3.07
CA ARG A 194 24.01 -0.48 -1.79
C ARG A 194 23.34 0.42 -0.75
N GLY A 195 22.27 -0.09 -0.14
CA GLY A 195 21.47 0.64 0.84
C GLY A 195 20.56 1.73 0.24
N GLY A 196 20.41 1.77 -1.08
CA GLY A 196 19.48 2.68 -1.73
C GLY A 196 18.03 2.40 -1.35
N ILE A 197 17.20 3.45 -1.41
CA ILE A 197 15.74 3.39 -1.18
C ILE A 197 15.05 2.27 -1.96
N PRO A 198 15.37 1.99 -3.25
CA PRO A 198 14.66 0.96 -4.01
C PRO A 198 14.86 -0.44 -3.42
N ARG A 199 16.09 -0.74 -2.99
CA ARG A 199 16.43 -2.02 -2.36
C ARG A 199 15.88 -2.13 -0.95
N LEU A 200 15.87 -1.03 -0.18
CA LEU A 200 15.24 -0.98 1.13
C LEU A 200 13.72 -1.21 1.03
N LEU A 201 13.07 -0.60 0.04
CA LEU A 201 11.65 -0.80 -0.23
C LEU A 201 11.37 -2.26 -0.60
N ASN A 202 12.17 -2.85 -1.49
CA ASN A 202 12.03 -4.26 -1.85
C ASN A 202 12.14 -5.16 -0.60
N ALA A 203 13.18 -4.99 0.22
CA ALA A 203 13.38 -5.77 1.44
C ALA A 203 12.22 -5.60 2.45
N ALA A 204 11.65 -4.39 2.57
CA ALA A 204 10.50 -4.15 3.43
C ALA A 204 9.21 -4.82 2.91
N LEU A 205 9.11 -5.07 1.60
CA LEU A 205 7.95 -5.71 0.98
C LEU A 205 8.09 -7.23 0.86
N GLU A 206 9.30 -7.79 0.90
CA GLU A 206 9.54 -9.24 0.85
C GLU A 206 8.81 -10.02 1.95
N GLU A 207 8.52 -9.39 3.10
CA GLU A 207 7.74 -10.01 4.18
C GLU A 207 6.25 -10.18 3.82
N TYR A 208 5.74 -9.41 2.86
CA TYR A 208 4.31 -9.36 2.49
C TYR A 208 4.00 -10.00 1.15
N TYR A 209 5.02 -10.26 0.32
CA TYR A 209 4.86 -10.73 -1.06
C TYR A 209 5.76 -11.92 -1.35
N THR A 210 5.30 -12.79 -2.25
CA THR A 210 6.11 -13.89 -2.80
C THR A 210 6.94 -13.41 -3.98
N GLU A 211 7.95 -14.20 -4.38
CA GLU A 211 8.76 -13.95 -5.60
C GLU A 211 7.90 -13.84 -6.89
N ALA A 212 6.73 -14.48 -6.92
CA ALA A 212 5.81 -14.39 -8.05
C ALA A 212 5.03 -13.06 -8.09
N THR A 213 4.89 -12.40 -6.94
CA THR A 213 4.05 -11.21 -6.75
C THR A 213 4.85 -9.94 -6.46
N LEU A 214 6.13 -10.04 -6.13
CA LEU A 214 7.04 -8.92 -5.99
C LEU A 214 8.29 -9.19 -6.81
N ARG A 215 8.59 -8.30 -7.76
CA ARG A 215 9.78 -8.39 -8.59
C ARG A 215 10.57 -7.10 -8.50
N TYR A 216 11.84 -7.21 -8.12
CA TYR A 216 12.80 -6.12 -8.16
C TYR A 216 13.79 -6.34 -9.30
N LEU A 217 13.91 -5.36 -10.19
CA LEU A 217 14.81 -5.37 -11.33
C LEU A 217 15.69 -4.12 -11.28
N GLU A 218 17.00 -4.35 -11.20
CA GLU A 218 18.01 -3.30 -11.27
C GLU A 218 18.62 -3.30 -12.69
N VAL A 219 18.55 -2.15 -13.35
CA VAL A 219 18.97 -1.98 -14.75
C VAL A 219 19.99 -0.87 -14.81
N ILE A 220 21.23 -1.22 -15.14
CA ILE A 220 22.31 -0.26 -15.30
C ILE A 220 22.19 0.39 -16.69
N PHE A 221 22.32 1.72 -16.76
CA PHE A 221 22.32 2.45 -18.02
C PHE A 221 23.55 3.35 -18.18
N ASP A 222 23.95 3.51 -19.44
CA ASP A 222 24.99 4.43 -19.92
C ASP A 222 24.58 4.86 -21.34
N PHE A 223 24.39 6.16 -21.53
CA PHE A 223 23.97 6.79 -22.79
C PHE A 223 25.08 7.65 -23.41
N GLY A 224 26.32 7.53 -22.94
CA GLY A 224 27.40 8.42 -23.33
C GLY A 224 27.79 8.34 -24.81
N THR A 225 27.36 7.30 -25.53
CA THR A 225 27.50 7.23 -26.99
C THR A 225 26.17 6.85 -27.67
N ARG A 226 26.03 7.22 -28.94
CA ARG A 226 24.85 6.81 -29.75
C ARG A 226 24.73 5.29 -29.86
N HIS A 227 25.86 4.57 -29.87
CA HIS A 227 25.86 3.11 -29.89
C HIS A 227 25.28 2.55 -28.57
N LYS A 228 25.77 3.03 -27.42
CA LYS A 228 25.26 2.63 -26.10
C LYS A 228 23.78 2.96 -25.92
N LEU A 229 23.34 4.14 -26.38
CA LEU A 229 21.93 4.52 -26.38
C LEU A 229 21.06 3.56 -27.21
N ARG A 230 21.47 3.23 -28.45
CA ARG A 230 20.72 2.27 -29.29
C ARG A 230 20.67 0.88 -28.65
N HIS A 231 21.78 0.43 -28.08
CA HIS A 231 21.84 -0.83 -27.36
C HIS A 231 20.86 -0.83 -26.18
N TRP A 232 20.85 0.23 -25.38
CA TRP A 232 19.90 0.34 -24.28
C TRP A 232 18.45 0.42 -24.75
N GLN A 233 18.15 1.09 -25.87
CA GLN A 233 16.79 1.11 -26.42
C GLN A 233 16.31 -0.30 -26.79
N ALA A 234 17.16 -1.11 -27.41
CA ALA A 234 16.85 -2.52 -27.69
C ALA A 234 16.65 -3.33 -26.40
N GLU A 235 17.50 -3.10 -25.39
CA GLU A 235 17.38 -3.77 -24.10
C GLU A 235 16.10 -3.37 -23.34
N ALA A 236 15.73 -2.09 -23.38
CA ALA A 236 14.49 -1.58 -22.79
C ALA A 236 13.25 -2.21 -23.46
N GLN A 237 13.28 -2.38 -24.79
CA GLN A 237 12.22 -3.10 -25.52
C GLN A 237 12.15 -4.57 -25.09
N ARG A 238 13.30 -5.26 -25.00
CA ARG A 238 13.37 -6.65 -24.53
C ARG A 238 12.85 -6.81 -23.10
N LEU A 239 13.23 -5.87 -22.23
CA LEU A 239 12.79 -5.82 -20.84
C LEU A 239 11.27 -5.62 -20.76
N ALA A 240 10.72 -4.68 -21.54
CA ALA A 240 9.28 -4.45 -21.61
C ALA A 240 8.53 -5.72 -22.06
N SER A 241 9.02 -6.41 -23.10
CA SER A 241 8.44 -7.69 -23.54
C SER A 241 8.53 -8.79 -22.47
N THR A 242 9.62 -8.83 -21.70
CA THR A 242 9.83 -9.84 -20.65
C THR A 242 8.96 -9.58 -19.41
N ILE A 243 8.71 -8.32 -19.08
CA ILE A 243 7.85 -7.95 -17.95
C ILE A 243 6.39 -8.29 -18.25
N GLY A 244 5.97 -8.18 -19.51
CA GLY A 244 4.57 -8.34 -19.92
C GLY A 244 3.73 -7.11 -19.55
N GLU A 245 2.74 -6.78 -20.37
CA GLU A 245 1.94 -5.56 -20.16
C GLU A 245 1.06 -5.64 -18.91
N ASP A 246 0.52 -6.84 -18.60
CA ASP A 246 -0.51 -7.05 -17.58
C ASP A 246 -0.06 -7.86 -16.36
N THR A 247 1.23 -8.19 -16.23
CA THR A 247 1.71 -9.08 -15.16
C THR A 247 1.72 -8.41 -13.78
N PHE A 248 1.90 -7.08 -13.74
CA PHE A 248 2.04 -6.33 -12.48
C PHE A 248 1.02 -5.19 -12.41
N GLN A 249 0.19 -5.20 -11.36
CA GLN A 249 -0.80 -4.16 -11.12
C GLN A 249 -0.15 -2.84 -10.68
N GLN A 250 0.97 -2.92 -9.96
CA GLN A 250 1.73 -1.76 -9.52
C GLN A 250 3.14 -1.80 -10.10
N LYS A 251 3.55 -0.68 -10.70
CA LYS A 251 4.89 -0.49 -11.27
C LYS A 251 5.49 0.74 -10.60
N ILE A 252 6.65 0.58 -9.97
CA ILE A 252 7.37 1.64 -9.26
C ILE A 252 8.73 1.83 -9.95
N PHE A 253 9.01 3.05 -10.39
CA PHE A 253 10.24 3.38 -11.10
C PHE A 253 11.13 4.26 -10.23
N PHE A 254 12.37 3.84 -10.09
CA PHE A 254 13.44 4.63 -9.51
C PHE A 254 14.50 4.91 -10.56
N ILE A 255 14.95 6.15 -10.63
CA ILE A 255 16.05 6.57 -11.50
C ILE A 255 17.12 7.18 -10.61
N SER A 256 18.23 6.47 -10.46
CA SER A 256 19.40 6.91 -9.72
C SER A 256 20.43 7.43 -10.71
N VAL A 257 20.74 8.71 -10.60
CA VAL A 257 21.67 9.45 -11.46
C VAL A 257 22.51 10.39 -10.60
N HIS A 258 23.73 10.69 -11.04
CA HIS A 258 24.55 11.75 -10.43
C HIS A 258 24.70 12.92 -11.40
N SER A 259 25.24 14.01 -10.91
CA SER A 259 25.64 15.12 -11.77
C SER A 259 26.94 14.78 -12.53
N GLU A 260 27.04 15.28 -13.75
CA GLU A 260 28.29 15.39 -14.49
C GLU A 260 29.22 16.41 -13.78
N VAL A 261 30.52 16.12 -13.75
CA VAL A 261 31.46 16.79 -12.84
C VAL A 261 31.70 18.26 -13.19
N THR A 262 31.73 18.61 -14.47
CA THR A 262 32.15 19.92 -14.98
C THR A 262 31.04 20.96 -14.86
N ARG A 263 29.82 20.62 -15.28
CA ARG A 263 28.69 21.54 -15.38
C ARG A 263 27.65 21.32 -14.29
N GLY A 264 27.67 20.17 -13.63
CA GLY A 264 26.65 19.79 -12.64
C GLY A 264 25.34 19.29 -13.26
N ASP A 265 25.26 19.19 -14.59
CA ASP A 265 24.10 18.69 -15.33
C ASP A 265 23.86 17.20 -15.06
N LEU A 266 22.70 16.65 -15.45
CA LEU A 266 22.43 15.22 -15.27
C LEU A 266 23.40 14.37 -16.09
N PHE A 267 24.14 13.47 -15.44
CA PHE A 267 25.07 12.57 -16.13
C PHE A 267 24.30 11.56 -16.99
N ALA A 268 24.69 11.45 -18.25
CA ALA A 268 24.15 10.51 -19.23
C ALA A 268 25.03 9.27 -19.38
N GLY A 269 26.34 9.39 -19.17
CA GLY A 269 27.31 8.31 -19.42
C GLY A 269 28.66 8.83 -19.86
N LYS A 270 29.53 7.91 -20.31
CA LYS A 270 30.85 8.25 -20.86
C LYS A 270 30.91 8.07 -22.37
N ASP A 271 31.53 9.01 -23.07
CA ASP A 271 31.75 8.91 -24.51
C ASP A 271 32.86 7.89 -24.87
N GLU A 272 33.30 7.89 -26.13
CA GLU A 272 34.38 7.01 -26.59
C GLU A 272 35.76 7.40 -26.02
N GLY A 273 35.96 8.67 -25.68
CA GLY A 273 37.18 9.18 -25.03
C GLY A 273 37.19 8.96 -23.52
N GLY A 274 36.04 8.60 -22.93
CA GLY A 274 35.87 8.43 -21.49
C GLY A 274 35.43 9.71 -20.77
N ASP A 275 35.16 10.77 -21.53
CA ASP A 275 34.67 12.04 -21.02
C ASP A 275 33.19 11.94 -20.65
N ASP A 276 32.78 12.71 -19.65
CA ASP A 276 31.42 12.69 -19.17
C ASP A 276 30.48 13.39 -20.15
N VAL A 277 29.37 12.74 -20.45
CA VAL A 277 28.29 13.28 -21.30
C VAL A 277 27.11 13.60 -20.42
N ALA A 278 26.54 14.80 -20.59
CA ALA A 278 25.35 15.22 -19.88
C ALA A 278 24.08 15.04 -20.70
N VAL A 279 22.95 14.78 -20.02
CA VAL A 279 21.61 14.85 -20.61
C VAL A 279 21.25 16.33 -20.71
N LEU A 280 21.25 16.85 -21.93
CA LEU A 280 20.69 18.17 -22.20
C LEU A 280 19.16 18.03 -22.26
N PRO A 281 18.39 18.78 -21.45
CA PRO A 281 16.96 18.88 -21.64
C PRO A 281 16.72 19.36 -23.07
N LYS A 282 16.01 18.58 -23.88
CA LYS A 282 15.40 19.18 -25.07
C LYS A 282 14.35 20.14 -24.56
N GLU A 283 14.44 21.40 -24.97
CA GLU A 283 13.28 22.29 -24.90
C GLU A 283 12.16 21.60 -25.65
N VAL A 284 11.17 21.08 -24.91
CA VAL A 284 9.94 20.60 -25.51
C VAL A 284 9.20 21.87 -25.89
N SER A 285 9.29 22.25 -27.16
CA SER A 285 8.41 23.27 -27.73
C SER A 285 6.98 22.71 -27.61
N VAL A 286 6.22 23.24 -26.64
CA VAL A 286 4.79 22.96 -26.47
C VAL A 286 4.00 23.72 -27.52
#